data_AF-A0A6A2Z2Y4-F1
#
_entry.id   AF-A0A6A2Z2Y4-F1
#
_cell.length_a   1.000
_cell.length_b   1.000
_cell.length_c   1.000
_cell.angle_alpha   90.00
_cell.angle_beta   90.00
_cell.angle_gamma   90.00
#
_symmetry.space_group_name_H-M   'P 1'
#
loop_
_entity.id
_entity.type
_entity.pdbx_description
1 polymer ?
#
loop_
_entity_poly.entity_id
_entity_poly.type
_entity_poly.pdbx_seq_one_letter_code
_entity_poly.pdbx_strand_id
1 'polypeptide(L)'
;MWSLSEVEVIYSVASRIDRASSMIVSRLLDLLMSQALIPIVRIYKAQLATENRVDPYFNKLIRILATWCMTQAVYFCSGDLGPPEYHHYGLAAPLYTHFTYPIRRYADVIVHRLLAASLGIDKLPLVFQDRAQLTNLNYRHRNAQMASRASVELHTLIYFRNRPTDTGARIVKIRSNGFIVFVPKYET
;
A
#
# COMPACT_ATOMS: atom_id res chain seq x y z
N MET A 1 3.03 -15.15 -34.96
CA MET A 1 3.59 -13.99 -34.24
C MET A 1 2.43 -13.45 -33.41
N TRP A 2 2.44 -13.67 -32.10
CA TRP A 2 1.32 -13.30 -31.23
C TRP A 2 1.23 -11.78 -31.12
N SER A 3 0.03 -11.23 -31.21
CA SER A 3 -0.20 -9.79 -31.01
C SER A 3 -0.03 -9.46 -29.52
N LEU A 4 0.52 -8.28 -29.18
CA LEU A 4 0.53 -7.78 -27.79
C LEU A 4 -0.88 -7.65 -27.19
N SER A 5 -1.93 -7.71 -28.01
CA SER A 5 -3.33 -7.79 -27.59
C SER A 5 -3.79 -9.18 -27.12
N GLU A 6 -2.98 -10.23 -27.31
CA GLU A 6 -3.33 -11.63 -26.96
C GLU A 6 -2.61 -12.12 -25.69
N VAL A 7 -1.71 -11.30 -25.13
CA VAL A 7 -0.93 -11.66 -23.93
C VAL A 7 -1.54 -10.95 -22.72
N GLU A 8 -2.18 -11.73 -21.85
CA GLU A 8 -2.62 -11.25 -20.55
C GLU A 8 -1.40 -11.03 -19.64
N VAL A 9 -1.06 -9.76 -19.42
CA VAL A 9 0.02 -9.37 -18.52
C VAL A 9 -0.56 -9.08 -17.15
N ILE A 10 0.05 -9.63 -16.10
CA ILE A 10 -0.33 -9.31 -14.74
C ILE A 10 0.30 -7.98 -14.35
N TYR A 11 -0.55 -7.05 -13.94
CA TYR A 11 -0.16 -5.77 -13.36
C TYR A 11 -0.61 -5.69 -11.91
N SER A 12 -0.04 -4.75 -11.15
CA SER A 12 -0.48 -4.41 -9.82
C SER A 12 -0.99 -2.98 -9.83
N VAL A 13 -2.20 -2.76 -9.35
CA VAL A 13 -2.78 -1.41 -9.19
C VAL A 13 -3.09 -1.19 -7.73
N ALA A 14 -2.62 -0.06 -7.20
CA ALA A 14 -3.16 0.55 -6.00
C ALA A 14 -4.09 1.67 -6.43
N SER A 15 -5.39 1.50 -6.24
CA SER A 15 -6.38 2.54 -6.52
C SER A 15 -6.28 3.73 -5.56
N ARG A 16 -7.04 4.78 -5.85
CA ARG A 16 -7.10 5.99 -5.02
C ARG A 16 -7.64 5.68 -3.61
N ILE A 17 -7.54 6.65 -2.72
CA ILE A 17 -8.08 6.60 -1.37
C ILE A 17 -9.56 6.18 -1.39
N ASP A 18 -9.89 5.18 -0.60
CA ASP A 18 -11.28 4.74 -0.44
C ASP A 18 -12.06 5.79 0.36
N ARG A 19 -13.04 6.42 -0.29
CA ARG A 19 -13.87 7.48 0.30
C ARG A 19 -14.69 6.99 1.50
N ALA A 20 -14.97 5.69 1.60
CA ALA A 20 -15.72 5.11 2.71
C ALA A 20 -14.89 4.99 3.99
N SER A 21 -13.56 4.93 3.89
CA SER A 21 -12.67 4.67 5.03
C SER A 21 -12.50 5.87 5.98
N SER A 22 -12.84 7.10 5.56
CA SER A 22 -13.13 8.27 6.41
C SER A 22 -13.30 9.52 5.54
N MET A 23 -14.49 10.15 5.55
CA MET A 23 -14.76 11.38 4.78
C MET A 23 -13.85 12.56 5.19
N ILE A 24 -13.38 12.58 6.44
CA ILE A 24 -12.49 13.62 6.98
C ILE A 24 -11.06 13.39 6.49
N VAL A 25 -10.58 12.15 6.51
CA VAL A 25 -9.22 11.82 6.10
C VAL A 25 -9.11 11.77 4.57
N SER A 26 -10.14 11.32 3.85
CA SER A 26 -10.18 11.41 2.38
C SER A 26 -10.13 12.86 1.91
N ARG A 27 -10.89 13.78 2.54
CA ARG A 27 -10.79 15.21 2.21
C ARG A 27 -9.41 15.77 2.55
N LEU A 28 -8.86 15.46 3.73
CA LEU A 28 -7.52 15.90 4.11
C LEU A 28 -6.46 15.36 3.13
N LEU A 29 -6.61 14.13 2.63
CA LEU A 29 -5.66 13.44 1.76
C LEU A 29 -5.78 13.77 0.27
N ASP A 30 -7.00 13.96 -0.24
CA ASP A 30 -7.25 14.50 -1.59
C ASP A 30 -6.65 15.90 -1.70
N LEU A 31 -6.71 16.67 -0.61
CA LEU A 31 -5.91 17.88 -0.43
C LEU A 31 -4.40 17.52 -0.41
N LEU A 32 -3.91 16.66 0.51
CA LEU A 32 -2.47 16.30 0.74
C LEU A 32 -1.71 15.82 -0.50
N MET A 33 -2.37 15.13 -1.42
CA MET A 33 -1.72 14.40 -2.53
C MET A 33 -2.01 15.01 -3.91
N SER A 34 -2.79 16.09 -3.97
CA SER A 34 -2.82 16.99 -5.13
C SER A 34 -1.56 17.86 -5.13
N GLN A 35 -1.04 18.26 -6.30
CA GLN A 35 0.09 19.20 -6.42
C GLN A 35 -0.12 20.53 -5.66
N ALA A 36 -1.34 20.78 -5.16
CA ALA A 36 -1.72 21.94 -4.36
C ALA A 36 -1.25 21.90 -2.89
N LEU A 37 -0.42 20.93 -2.46
CA LEU A 37 0.02 20.87 -1.06
C LEU A 37 1.37 21.52 -0.73
N ILE A 38 2.10 22.04 -1.71
CA ILE A 38 3.19 22.98 -1.38
C ILE A 38 2.64 24.12 -0.53
N PRO A 39 1.49 24.76 -0.85
CA PRO A 39 0.96 25.84 -0.01
C PRO A 39 0.33 25.38 1.31
N ILE A 40 -0.44 24.29 1.41
CA ILE A 40 -1.12 23.93 2.69
C ILE A 40 -0.16 23.36 3.74
N VAL A 41 0.80 22.48 3.38
CA VAL A 41 1.84 22.08 4.35
C VAL A 41 2.73 23.27 4.71
N ARG A 42 2.90 24.24 3.81
CA ARG A 42 3.64 25.48 4.10
C ARG A 42 2.84 26.43 4.98
N ILE A 43 1.52 26.51 4.84
CA ILE A 43 0.60 27.26 5.73
C ILE A 43 0.55 26.60 7.11
N TYR A 44 0.37 25.28 7.19
CA TYR A 44 0.31 24.56 8.48
C TYR A 44 1.69 24.53 9.17
N LYS A 45 2.79 24.39 8.42
CA LYS A 45 4.15 24.58 8.96
C LYS A 45 4.39 26.02 9.39
N ALA A 46 3.88 27.02 8.67
CA ALA A 46 3.99 28.42 9.06
C ALA A 46 3.21 28.71 10.36
N GLN A 47 2.00 28.15 10.50
CA GLN A 47 1.16 28.25 11.70
C GLN A 47 1.78 27.54 12.91
N LEU A 48 2.45 26.39 12.70
CA LEU A 48 3.15 25.66 13.77
C LEU A 48 4.53 26.26 14.10
N ALA A 49 5.19 26.91 13.12
CA ALA A 49 6.45 27.61 13.32
C ALA A 49 6.29 28.85 14.19
N THR A 50 5.11 29.49 14.19
CA THR A 50 4.79 30.59 15.11
C THR A 50 4.63 30.16 16.57
N GLU A 51 4.48 28.87 16.89
CA GLU A 51 4.26 28.37 18.26
C GLU A 51 5.41 27.53 18.85
N ASN A 52 6.56 27.38 18.17
CA ASN A 52 7.74 26.65 18.70
C ASN A 52 7.48 25.18 19.13
N ARG A 53 6.37 24.57 18.69
CA ARG A 53 5.90 23.23 19.11
C ARG A 53 5.67 22.28 17.92
N VAL A 54 6.69 22.10 17.08
CA VAL A 54 6.60 21.11 16.00
C VAL A 54 7.04 19.74 16.52
N ASP A 55 6.10 18.82 16.77
CA ASP A 55 6.44 17.42 17.07
C ASP A 55 7.23 16.82 15.89
N PRO A 56 8.48 16.34 16.10
CA PRO A 56 9.30 15.77 15.02
C PRO A 56 8.63 14.61 14.28
N TYR A 57 7.70 13.91 14.93
CA TYR A 57 7.01 12.74 14.38
C TYR A 57 5.70 13.08 13.68
N PHE A 58 5.25 14.34 13.70
CA PHE A 58 3.97 14.74 13.11
C PHE A 58 3.87 14.35 11.64
N ASN A 59 4.91 14.66 10.85
CA ASN A 59 4.95 14.30 9.42
C ASN A 59 4.93 12.78 9.20
N LYS A 60 5.58 12.01 10.08
CA LYS A 60 5.57 10.54 10.01
C LYS A 60 4.16 10.02 10.26
N LEU A 61 3.50 10.52 11.30
CA LEU A 61 2.14 10.12 11.67
C LEU A 61 1.13 10.41 10.55
N ILE A 62 1.19 11.61 9.95
CA ILE A 62 0.31 11.96 8.83
C ILE A 62 0.54 11.04 7.62
N ARG A 63 1.78 10.64 7.33
CA ARG A 63 2.09 9.69 6.25
C ARG A 63 1.54 8.29 6.55
N ILE A 64 1.67 7.81 7.78
CA ILE A 64 1.12 6.51 8.19
C ILE A 64 -0.41 6.50 8.05
N LEU A 65 -1.06 7.54 8.56
CA LEU A 65 -2.50 7.74 8.44
C LEU A 65 -2.95 7.83 6.98
N ALA A 66 -2.17 8.51 6.13
CA ALA A 66 -2.40 8.58 4.70
C ALA A 66 -2.43 7.19 4.06
N THR A 67 -1.43 6.36 4.37
CA THR A 67 -1.32 4.99 3.85
C THR A 67 -2.47 4.10 4.32
N TRP A 68 -2.98 4.29 5.54
CA TRP A 68 -4.13 3.51 6.04
C TRP A 68 -5.43 3.79 5.30
N CYS A 69 -5.55 4.95 4.64
CA CYS A 69 -6.72 5.30 3.85
C CYS A 69 -6.58 4.90 2.37
N MET A 70 -5.40 4.42 1.95
CA MET A 70 -5.21 3.89 0.60
C MET A 70 -5.83 2.50 0.48
N THR A 71 -6.42 2.22 -0.67
CA THR A 71 -6.83 0.85 -1.02
C THR A 71 -5.61 -0.04 -1.17
N GLN A 72 -5.76 -1.32 -0.82
CA GLN A 72 -4.72 -2.32 -1.03
C GLN A 72 -4.44 -2.49 -2.54
N ALA A 73 -3.16 -2.65 -2.88
CA ALA A 73 -2.78 -2.98 -4.25
C ALA A 73 -3.24 -4.40 -4.62
N VAL A 74 -3.80 -4.56 -5.82
CA VAL A 74 -4.29 -5.85 -6.33
C VAL A 74 -3.64 -6.19 -7.66
N TYR A 75 -3.36 -7.47 -7.85
CA TYR A 75 -2.97 -8.02 -9.14
C TYR A 75 -4.18 -8.15 -10.04
N PHE A 76 -4.05 -7.75 -11.30
CA PHE A 76 -5.09 -7.90 -12.33
C PHE A 76 -4.46 -8.23 -13.70
N CYS A 77 -5.23 -8.85 -14.60
CA CYS A 77 -4.80 -9.10 -15.97
C CYS A 77 -5.11 -7.89 -16.86
N SER A 78 -4.28 -7.62 -17.87
CA SER A 78 -4.52 -6.55 -18.85
C SER A 78 -5.92 -6.59 -19.49
N GLY A 79 -6.50 -7.78 -19.68
CA GLY A 79 -7.87 -7.93 -20.22
C GLY A 79 -9.00 -7.50 -19.27
N ASP A 80 -8.73 -7.30 -17.97
CA ASP A 80 -9.77 -7.04 -16.98
C ASP A 80 -10.09 -5.54 -16.81
N LEU A 81 -9.13 -4.65 -17.08
CA LEU A 81 -9.24 -3.20 -16.87
C LEU A 81 -8.82 -2.43 -18.13
N GLY A 82 -9.28 -1.19 -18.27
CA GLY A 82 -8.82 -0.30 -19.34
C GLY A 82 -7.46 0.35 -19.05
N PRO A 83 -6.70 0.79 -20.08
CA PRO A 83 -5.39 1.44 -19.88
C PRO A 83 -5.35 2.62 -18.89
N PRO A 84 -6.38 3.50 -18.79
CA PRO A 84 -6.41 4.56 -17.78
C PRO A 84 -6.43 4.05 -16.33
N GLU A 85 -6.89 2.82 -16.11
CA GLU A 85 -7.04 2.20 -14.79
C GLU A 85 -5.76 1.48 -14.34
N TYR A 86 -4.77 1.33 -15.21
CA TYR A 86 -3.50 0.66 -14.89
C TYR A 86 -2.56 1.49 -13.99
N HIS A 87 -2.92 2.75 -13.76
CA HIS A 87 -2.10 3.68 -13.01
C HIS A 87 -1.92 3.24 -11.55
N HIS A 88 -0.66 3.08 -11.12
CA HIS A 88 -0.32 2.74 -9.75
C HIS A 88 -0.15 4.00 -8.91
N TYR A 89 -1.22 4.40 -8.20
CA TYR A 89 -1.28 5.66 -7.45
C TYR A 89 -0.12 5.84 -6.46
N GLY A 90 0.16 4.81 -5.64
CA GLY A 90 1.23 4.88 -4.63
C GLY A 90 2.65 5.00 -5.17
N LEU A 91 2.88 4.68 -6.46
CA LEU A 91 4.19 4.75 -7.12
C LEU A 91 4.25 5.88 -8.15
N ALA A 92 3.15 6.60 -8.37
CA ALA A 92 3.00 7.58 -9.44
C ALA A 92 3.43 7.05 -10.82
N ALA A 93 3.18 5.76 -11.10
CA ALA A 93 3.60 5.09 -12.32
C ALA A 93 2.39 4.74 -13.21
N PRO A 94 2.46 4.95 -14.53
CA PRO A 94 1.35 4.64 -15.44
C PRO A 94 1.05 3.14 -15.55
N LEU A 95 2.05 2.30 -15.30
CA LEU A 95 1.95 0.85 -15.37
C LEU A 95 2.99 0.24 -14.42
N TYR A 96 2.62 -0.82 -13.70
CA TYR A 96 3.53 -1.47 -12.76
C TYR A 96 3.23 -2.97 -12.62
N THR A 97 4.29 -3.77 -12.46
CA THR A 97 4.19 -5.19 -12.10
C THR A 97 5.38 -5.62 -11.24
N HIS A 98 5.25 -6.75 -10.55
CA HIS A 98 6.31 -7.34 -9.74
C HIS A 98 7.18 -8.29 -10.58
N PHE A 99 8.50 -8.13 -10.50
CA PHE A 99 9.46 -8.95 -11.24
C PHE A 99 10.67 -9.42 -10.41
N THR A 100 11.06 -8.67 -9.39
CA THR A 100 12.38 -8.79 -8.74
C THR A 100 12.55 -9.95 -7.75
N TYR A 101 11.49 -10.64 -7.34
CA TYR A 101 11.55 -11.64 -6.26
C TYR A 101 10.76 -12.94 -6.53
N PRO A 102 11.06 -13.68 -7.61
CA PRO A 102 10.34 -14.92 -7.99
C PRO A 102 10.36 -16.03 -6.93
N ILE A 103 11.37 -16.07 -6.07
CA ILE A 103 11.47 -17.10 -5.01
C ILE A 103 10.33 -16.97 -3.98
N ARG A 104 9.86 -15.75 -3.70
CA ARG A 104 8.89 -15.47 -2.62
C ARG A 104 7.54 -14.96 -3.10
N ARG A 105 7.39 -14.73 -4.40
CA ARG A 105 6.16 -14.19 -4.99
C ARG A 105 5.87 -14.89 -6.31
N TYR A 106 4.73 -15.58 -6.36
CA TYR A 106 4.31 -16.27 -7.57
C TYR A 106 4.00 -15.30 -8.71
N ALA A 107 3.54 -14.08 -8.40
CA ALA A 107 3.36 -13.00 -9.38
C ALA A 107 4.60 -12.77 -10.24
N ASP A 108 5.78 -12.69 -9.60
CA ASP A 108 7.04 -12.50 -10.30
C ASP A 108 7.36 -13.71 -11.20
N VAL A 109 7.12 -14.95 -10.76
CA VAL A 109 7.31 -16.15 -11.61
C VAL A 109 6.48 -16.06 -12.89
N ILE A 110 5.24 -15.57 -12.79
CA ILE A 110 4.37 -15.36 -13.95
C ILE A 110 4.99 -14.34 -14.90
N VAL A 111 5.39 -13.18 -14.39
CA VAL A 111 6.00 -12.11 -15.20
C VAL A 111 7.30 -12.58 -15.84
N HIS A 112 8.13 -13.35 -15.14
CA HIS A 112 9.35 -13.94 -15.69
C HIS A 112 9.06 -14.85 -16.88
N ARG A 113 8.04 -15.72 -16.80
CA ARG A 113 7.64 -16.60 -17.90
C ARG A 113 7.04 -15.82 -19.07
N LEU A 114 6.22 -14.81 -18.79
CA LEU A 114 5.65 -13.92 -19.81
C LEU A 114 6.75 -13.15 -20.55
N LEU A 115 7.75 -12.65 -19.82
CA LEU A 115 8.90 -11.96 -20.40
C LEU A 115 9.72 -12.89 -21.29
N ALA A 116 10.04 -14.11 -20.83
CA ALA A 116 10.75 -15.10 -21.63
C ALA A 116 10.01 -15.43 -22.94
N ALA A 117 8.68 -15.59 -22.87
CA ALA A 117 7.84 -15.80 -24.04
C ALA A 117 7.82 -14.60 -25.00
N SER A 118 7.76 -13.37 -24.46
CA SER A 118 7.79 -12.14 -25.27
C SER A 118 9.10 -11.94 -26.03
N LEU A 119 10.20 -12.47 -25.47
CA LEU A 119 11.52 -12.46 -26.09
C LEU A 119 11.75 -13.65 -27.04
N GLY A 120 10.77 -14.55 -27.19
CA GLY A 120 10.90 -15.76 -28.02
C GLY A 120 11.84 -16.82 -27.44
N ILE A 121 12.22 -16.71 -26.17
CA ILE A 121 13.07 -17.69 -25.47
C ILE A 121 12.26 -18.96 -25.17
N ASP A 122 11.01 -18.79 -24.75
CA ASP A 122 10.08 -19.86 -24.39
C ASP A 122 8.72 -19.70 -25.09
N LYS A 123 7.88 -20.74 -25.03
CA LYS A 123 6.49 -20.67 -25.49
C LYS A 123 5.61 -19.95 -24.47
N LEU A 124 4.59 -19.24 -24.95
CA LEU A 124 3.59 -18.61 -24.09
C LEU A 124 2.91 -19.68 -23.20
N PRO A 125 2.92 -19.54 -21.86
CA PRO A 125 2.28 -20.53 -20.99
C PRO A 125 0.75 -20.46 -21.11
N LEU A 126 0.11 -21.62 -21.26
CA LEU A 126 -1.36 -21.74 -21.34
C LEU A 126 -2.08 -21.40 -20.02
N VAL A 127 -1.33 -21.25 -18.93
CA VAL A 127 -1.84 -21.18 -17.56
C VAL A 127 -2.44 -19.80 -17.22
N PHE A 128 -2.20 -18.77 -18.05
CA PHE A 128 -2.57 -17.39 -17.72
C PHE A 128 -3.98 -16.96 -18.12
N GLN A 129 -4.81 -17.88 -18.60
CA GLN A 129 -6.22 -17.59 -18.95
C GLN A 129 -7.19 -17.79 -17.77
N ASP A 130 -6.71 -18.31 -16.63
CA ASP A 130 -7.57 -18.65 -15.50
C ASP A 130 -7.62 -17.56 -14.42
N ARG A 131 -8.71 -16.78 -14.43
CA ARG A 131 -9.03 -15.76 -13.43
C ARG A 131 -9.01 -16.29 -11.98
N ALA A 132 -9.29 -17.57 -11.76
CA ALA A 132 -9.29 -18.14 -10.41
C ALA A 132 -7.90 -18.09 -9.75
N GLN A 133 -6.83 -18.21 -10.54
CA GLN A 133 -5.45 -18.13 -10.03
C GLN A 133 -5.11 -16.72 -9.54
N LEU A 134 -5.57 -15.70 -10.26
CA LEU A 134 -5.35 -14.30 -9.90
C LEU A 134 -6.09 -13.93 -8.61
N THR A 135 -7.33 -14.38 -8.46
CA THR A 135 -8.08 -14.25 -7.19
C THR A 135 -7.33 -14.92 -6.04
N ASN A 136 -6.79 -16.12 -6.26
CA ASN A 136 -6.01 -16.85 -5.26
C ASN A 136 -4.71 -16.11 -4.89
N LEU A 137 -4.02 -15.53 -5.87
CA LEU A 137 -2.79 -14.77 -5.68
C LEU A 137 -3.02 -13.55 -4.79
N ASN A 138 -4.08 -12.78 -5.08
CA ASN A 138 -4.49 -11.63 -4.26
C ASN A 138 -4.88 -12.06 -2.85
N TYR A 139 -5.67 -13.14 -2.72
CA TYR A 139 -6.07 -13.70 -1.42
C TYR A 139 -4.86 -14.12 -0.57
N ARG A 140 -3.92 -14.88 -1.15
CA ARG A 140 -2.70 -15.30 -0.45
C ARG A 140 -1.81 -14.12 -0.07
N HIS A 141 -1.69 -13.12 -0.95
CA HIS A 141 -0.91 -11.91 -0.66
C HIS A 141 -1.48 -11.15 0.55
N ARG A 142 -2.80 -10.94 0.58
CA ARG A 142 -3.48 -10.29 1.70
C ARG A 142 -3.32 -11.07 3.00
N ASN A 143 -3.52 -12.39 2.96
CA ASN A 143 -3.39 -13.24 4.14
C ASN A 143 -1.96 -13.23 4.70
N ALA A 144 -0.94 -13.24 3.84
CA ALA A 144 0.46 -13.15 4.27
C ALA A 144 0.76 -11.83 4.98
N GLN A 145 0.24 -10.70 4.47
CA GLN A 145 0.38 -9.40 5.13
C GLN A 145 -0.34 -9.36 6.49
N MET A 146 -1.56 -9.91 6.57
CA MET A 146 -2.31 -9.97 7.81
C MET A 146 -1.61 -10.84 8.86
N ALA A 147 -1.13 -12.03 8.47
CA ALA A 147 -0.39 -12.93 9.35
C ALA A 147 0.91 -12.28 9.86
N SER A 148 1.63 -11.57 8.99
CA SER A 148 2.83 -10.82 9.39
C SER A 148 2.51 -9.74 10.43
N ARG A 149 1.48 -8.93 10.22
CA ARG A 149 1.03 -7.90 11.17
C ARG A 149 0.60 -8.51 12.52
N ALA A 150 -0.20 -9.58 12.49
CA ALA A 150 -0.65 -10.27 13.70
C ALA A 150 0.53 -10.88 14.47
N SER A 151 1.55 -11.39 13.77
CA SER A 151 2.76 -11.88 14.41
C SER A 151 3.53 -10.77 15.12
N VAL A 152 3.71 -9.62 14.46
CA VAL A 152 4.36 -8.45 15.08
C VAL A 152 3.58 -7.98 16.31
N GLU A 153 2.25 -7.90 16.22
CA GLU A 153 1.39 -7.51 17.33
C GLU A 153 1.53 -8.47 18.52
N LEU A 154 1.41 -9.79 18.29
CA LEU A 154 1.56 -10.79 19.32
C LEU A 154 2.92 -10.71 20.01
N HIS A 155 4.01 -10.62 19.24
CA HIS A 155 5.36 -10.53 19.80
C HIS A 155 5.59 -9.20 20.53
N THR A 156 4.94 -8.13 20.12
CA THR A 156 4.95 -6.84 20.84
C THR A 156 4.27 -7.00 22.21
N LEU A 157 3.12 -7.67 22.28
CA LEU A 157 2.44 -7.94 23.55
C LEU A 157 3.29 -8.82 24.48
N ILE A 158 3.90 -9.88 23.94
CA ILE A 158 4.81 -10.75 24.70
C ILE A 158 6.01 -9.94 25.22
N TYR A 159 6.56 -9.03 24.40
CA TYR A 159 7.69 -8.20 24.77
C TYR A 159 7.38 -7.28 25.97
N PHE A 160 6.19 -6.67 25.99
CA PHE A 160 5.78 -5.73 27.04
C PHE A 160 5.16 -6.38 28.27
N ARG A 161 4.75 -7.65 28.20
CA ARG A 161 4.05 -8.36 29.29
C ARG A 161 4.72 -8.21 30.66
N ASN A 162 6.05 -8.25 30.71
CA ASN A 162 6.84 -8.15 31.94
C ASN A 162 7.79 -6.93 31.92
N ARG A 163 7.51 -5.93 31.09
CA ARG A 163 8.39 -4.76 30.89
C ARG A 163 7.57 -3.47 30.85
N PRO A 164 7.15 -2.93 32.01
CA PRO A 164 6.54 -1.62 32.05
C PRO A 164 7.55 -0.56 31.59
N THR A 165 7.15 0.34 30.71
CA THR A 165 8.00 1.43 30.22
C THR A 165 7.21 2.72 30.06
N ASP A 166 7.76 3.81 30.57
CA ASP A 166 7.22 5.15 30.33
C ASP A 166 7.80 5.74 29.05
N THR A 167 6.92 6.16 28.14
CA THR A 167 7.32 6.76 26.87
C THR A 167 6.24 7.70 26.35
N GLY A 168 6.66 8.72 25.59
CA GLY A 168 5.74 9.59 24.88
C GLY A 168 4.94 8.83 23.83
N ALA A 169 3.63 9.10 23.76
CA ALA A 169 2.69 8.50 22.83
C ALA A 169 1.71 9.56 22.30
N ARG A 170 1.22 9.38 21.06
CA ARG A 170 0.42 10.37 20.33
C ARG A 170 -0.94 9.76 20.04
N ILE A 171 -2.03 10.47 20.32
CA ILE A 171 -3.38 9.94 20.11
C ILE A 171 -3.68 9.95 18.60
N VAL A 172 -4.08 8.80 18.07
CA VAL A 172 -4.39 8.63 16.64
C VAL A 172 -5.89 8.48 16.39
N LYS A 173 -6.60 7.86 17.33
CA LYS A 173 -8.05 7.67 17.24
C LYS A 173 -8.67 7.81 18.62
N ILE A 174 -9.76 8.58 18.69
CA ILE A 174 -10.57 8.71 19.89
C ILE A 174 -11.90 7.97 19.65
N ARG A 175 -12.37 7.24 20.66
CA ARG A 175 -13.65 6.54 20.70
C ARG A 175 -14.39 6.96 21.97
N SER A 176 -15.69 6.67 22.05
CA SER A 176 -16.50 6.95 23.25
C SER A 176 -15.98 6.24 24.51
N ASN A 177 -15.33 5.08 24.36
CA ASN A 177 -14.86 4.24 25.46
C ASN A 177 -13.34 4.14 25.57
N GLY A 178 -12.58 4.98 24.87
CA GLY A 178 -11.12 4.94 24.94
C GLY A 178 -10.44 5.59 23.75
N PHE A 179 -9.12 5.42 23.65
CA PHE A 179 -8.31 6.01 22.60
C PHE A 179 -7.22 5.04 22.15
N ILE A 180 -6.79 5.19 20.90
CA ILE A 180 -5.69 4.46 20.28
C ILE A 180 -4.51 5.40 20.18
N VAL A 181 -3.35 4.94 20.64
CA VAL A 181 -2.11 5.71 20.63
C VAL A 181 -1.09 5.13 19.66
N PHE A 182 -0.25 6.02 19.14
CA PHE A 182 0.95 5.73 18.40
C PHE A 182 2.15 5.97 19.30
N VAL A 183 3.04 4.98 19.39
CA VAL A 183 4.25 5.01 20.24
C VAL A 183 5.50 4.97 19.34
N PRO A 184 6.09 6.12 18.99
CA PRO A 184 7.12 6.19 17.95
C PRO A 184 8.42 5.46 18.32
N LYS A 185 8.72 5.34 19.61
CA LYS A 185 9.93 4.68 20.10
C LYS A 185 10.03 3.22 19.66
N TYR A 186 8.89 2.56 19.47
CA TYR A 186 8.81 1.13 19.16
C TYR A 186 8.29 0.86 17.74
N GLU A 187 8.22 1.90 16.91
CA GLU A 187 7.93 1.73 15.50
C GLU A 187 9.25 1.61 14.73
N THR A 188 9.63 0.38 14.40
CA THR A 188 10.66 0.06 13.39
C THR A 188 10.17 0.40 11.99
#